data_AF-I0GQN3-F1
#
_entry.id   AF-I0GQN3-F1
#
_cell.length_a   1.000
_cell.length_b   1.000
_cell.length_c   1.000
_cell.angle_alpha   90.00
_cell.angle_beta   90.00
_cell.angle_gamma   90.00
#
_symmetry.space_group_name_H-M   'P 1'
#
loop_
_entity.id
_entity.type
_entity.pdbx_description
1 polymer ?
#
loop_
_entity_poly.entity_id
_entity_poly.type
_entity_poly.pdbx_seq_one_letter_code
_entity_poly.pdbx_strand_id
1 'polypeptide(L)'
;MTCFIPPEFRVKKEFDEEKFFEECMREFSNIRRDLQLDDETLKKAQRNQLLERYTKDVMKGCTVEGIKEMAKSVPDCDMNKGWCFGSSFISFSPLPVFDPTEEKVRCMIIFYREKCVLLRGRIEQVQGFERIICDKEKKVADGDVAAMFFLGKAYEEGRICVKDKEKSLAYYQQAKDTWAGYLSRRYEKWLDKAVQDSGLEMIGRIGREYIAGNFAQTAKKNRDSKLKKEVKWLTKAIDDGDGWAAFTKGNICFYGYGRWGTRKKEAYNNYLKAAKSKDSIYAMELGEF
;
A
#
# COMPACT_ATOMS: atom_id res chain seq x y z
N MET A 1 -49.97 -12.79 27.65
CA MET A 1 -49.45 -14.14 27.97
C MET A 1 -48.55 -14.58 26.83
N THR A 2 -47.25 -14.49 27.03
CA THR A 2 -46.25 -15.10 26.15
C THR A 2 -46.25 -16.60 26.44
N CYS A 3 -46.68 -17.42 25.49
CA CYS A 3 -46.51 -18.87 25.59
C CYS A 3 -45.01 -19.19 25.56
N PHE A 4 -44.43 -19.39 26.74
CA PHE A 4 -43.11 -20.00 26.88
C PHE A 4 -43.30 -21.50 26.62
N ILE A 5 -42.89 -21.96 25.45
CA ILE A 5 -42.94 -23.38 25.09
C ILE A 5 -41.68 -24.03 25.67
N PRO A 6 -41.81 -25.02 26.57
CA PRO A 6 -40.66 -25.72 27.15
C PRO A 6 -39.76 -26.34 26.06
N PRO A 7 -38.43 -26.38 26.25
CA PRO A 7 -37.47 -26.94 25.27
C PRO A 7 -37.79 -28.37 24.80
N GLU A 8 -38.47 -29.10 25.66
CA GLU A 8 -38.89 -30.50 25.54
C GLU A 8 -40.02 -30.78 24.53
N PHE A 9 -40.63 -29.74 23.91
CA PHE A 9 -41.64 -29.90 22.85
C PHE A 9 -41.15 -29.58 21.43
N ARG A 10 -39.84 -29.34 21.21
CA ARG A 10 -39.29 -29.18 19.87
C ARG A 10 -39.00 -30.55 19.26
N VAL A 11 -39.64 -30.87 18.13
CA VAL A 11 -39.22 -31.99 17.29
C VAL A 11 -37.82 -31.68 16.76
N LYS A 12 -36.82 -32.45 17.19
CA LYS A 12 -35.43 -32.33 16.76
C LYS A 12 -35.19 -33.36 15.67
N LYS A 13 -34.87 -32.91 14.46
CA LYS A 13 -34.42 -33.82 13.41
C LYS A 13 -33.02 -34.33 13.72
N GLU A 14 -32.68 -35.52 13.22
CA GLU A 14 -31.30 -35.99 13.23
C GLU A 14 -30.46 -35.20 12.23
N PHE A 15 -29.15 -35.14 12.49
CA PHE A 15 -28.21 -34.47 11.59
C PHE A 15 -27.96 -35.35 10.38
N ASP A 16 -28.15 -34.78 9.19
CA ASP A 16 -27.95 -35.44 7.90
C ASP A 16 -26.64 -34.94 7.27
N GLU A 17 -25.61 -35.77 7.34
CA GLU A 17 -24.27 -35.40 6.87
C GLU A 17 -24.19 -35.30 5.34
N GLU A 18 -24.93 -36.13 4.61
CA GLU A 18 -24.93 -36.12 3.14
C GLU A 18 -25.60 -34.85 2.63
N LYS A 19 -26.80 -34.56 3.15
CA LYS A 19 -27.54 -33.32 2.84
C LYS A 19 -26.73 -32.08 3.20
N PHE A 20 -26.03 -32.09 4.35
CA PHE A 20 -25.16 -30.99 4.76
C PHE A 20 -24.09 -30.65 3.70
N PHE A 21 -23.38 -31.66 3.17
CA PHE A 21 -22.34 -31.41 2.17
C PHE A 21 -22.91 -31.01 0.81
N GLU A 22 -24.02 -31.63 0.39
CA GLU A 22 -24.68 -31.29 -0.88
C GLU A 22 -25.13 -29.82 -0.88
N GLU A 23 -25.82 -29.39 0.18
CA GLU A 23 -26.29 -28.01 0.30
C GLU A 23 -25.12 -27.03 0.43
N CYS A 24 -24.09 -27.34 1.22
CA CYS A 24 -22.89 -26.49 1.30
C CYS A 24 -22.21 -26.34 -0.06
N MET A 25 -21.99 -27.44 -0.80
CA MET A 25 -21.35 -27.40 -2.12
C MET A 25 -22.15 -26.54 -3.11
N ARG A 26 -23.49 -26.69 -3.12
CA ARG A 26 -24.37 -25.90 -3.97
C ARG A 26 -24.32 -24.41 -3.61
N GLU A 27 -24.49 -24.07 -2.34
CA GLU A 27 -24.52 -22.67 -1.90
C GLU A 27 -23.15 -21.99 -2.00
N PHE A 28 -22.06 -22.71 -1.74
CA PHE A 28 -20.70 -22.19 -1.90
C PHE A 28 -20.39 -21.89 -3.37
N SER A 29 -20.87 -22.73 -4.29
CA SER A 29 -20.81 -22.47 -5.73
C SER A 29 -21.60 -21.21 -6.12
N ASN A 30 -22.80 -21.02 -5.57
CA ASN A 30 -23.60 -19.82 -5.80
C ASN A 30 -22.91 -18.55 -5.26
N ILE A 31 -22.40 -18.58 -4.02
CA ILE A 31 -21.65 -17.46 -3.42
C ILE A 31 -20.46 -17.05 -4.29
N ARG A 32 -19.67 -18.02 -4.76
CA ARG A 32 -18.53 -17.74 -5.64
C ARG A 32 -18.97 -17.09 -6.94
N ARG A 33 -20.07 -17.56 -7.55
CA ARG A 33 -20.62 -16.99 -8.77
C ARG A 33 -21.07 -15.54 -8.55
N ASP A 34 -21.80 -15.26 -7.47
CA ASP A 34 -22.28 -13.92 -7.13
C ASP A 34 -21.12 -12.92 -6.94
N LEU A 35 -20.00 -13.39 -6.38
CA LEU A 35 -18.81 -12.58 -6.12
C LEU A 35 -17.78 -12.63 -7.26
N GLN A 36 -18.12 -13.25 -8.40
CA GLN A 36 -17.24 -13.40 -9.57
C GLN A 36 -15.89 -14.05 -9.22
N LEU A 37 -15.94 -15.11 -8.41
CA LEU A 37 -14.80 -15.95 -8.03
C LEU A 37 -14.86 -17.29 -8.77
N ASP A 38 -14.90 -17.21 -10.10
CA ASP A 38 -14.83 -18.39 -10.97
C ASP A 38 -13.47 -19.10 -10.90
N ASP A 39 -13.39 -20.29 -11.47
CA ASP A 39 -12.19 -21.13 -11.37
C ASP A 39 -10.96 -20.46 -12.00
N GLU A 40 -11.14 -19.66 -13.05
CA GLU A 40 -10.03 -18.90 -13.67
C GLU A 40 -9.54 -17.77 -12.75
N THR A 41 -10.46 -17.06 -12.11
CA THR A 41 -10.16 -16.04 -11.10
C THR A 41 -9.41 -16.64 -9.92
N LEU A 42 -9.85 -17.80 -9.43
CA LEU A 42 -9.17 -18.51 -8.34
C LEU A 42 -7.78 -19.01 -8.75
N LYS A 43 -7.62 -19.58 -9.96
CA LYS A 43 -6.29 -19.98 -10.49
C LYS A 43 -5.35 -18.78 -10.62
N LYS A 44 -5.84 -17.64 -11.10
CA LYS A 44 -5.04 -16.41 -11.19
C LYS A 44 -4.64 -15.91 -9.80
N ALA A 45 -5.59 -15.88 -8.87
CA ALA A 45 -5.32 -15.47 -7.49
C ALA A 45 -4.32 -16.40 -6.78
N GLN A 46 -4.39 -17.70 -7.04
CA GLN A 46 -3.48 -18.70 -6.47
C GLN A 46 -2.01 -18.47 -6.88
N ARG A 47 -1.77 -17.96 -8.10
CA ARG A 47 -0.43 -17.65 -8.60
C ARG A 47 0.16 -16.37 -8.01
N ASN A 48 -0.65 -15.56 -7.34
CA ASN A 48 -0.21 -14.30 -6.74
C ASN A 48 0.05 -14.48 -5.23
N GLN A 49 1.31 -14.35 -4.81
CA GLN A 49 1.70 -14.49 -3.40
C GLN A 49 0.93 -13.56 -2.45
N LEU A 50 0.47 -12.38 -2.91
CA LEU A 50 -0.31 -11.45 -2.09
C LEU A 50 -1.75 -11.93 -1.82
N LEU A 51 -2.22 -12.92 -2.58
CA LEU A 51 -3.56 -13.50 -2.54
C LEU A 51 -3.56 -14.95 -2.06
N GLU A 52 -2.40 -15.60 -1.99
CA GLU A 52 -2.26 -17.04 -1.75
C GLU A 52 -3.05 -17.51 -0.51
N ARG A 53 -2.89 -16.81 0.63
CA ARG A 53 -3.58 -17.15 1.88
C ARG A 53 -5.10 -17.12 1.73
N TYR A 54 -5.64 -16.05 1.15
CA TYR A 54 -7.08 -15.87 0.98
C TYR A 54 -7.66 -16.86 -0.04
N THR A 55 -6.89 -17.15 -1.10
CA THR A 55 -7.28 -18.09 -2.13
C THR A 55 -7.36 -19.52 -1.57
N LYS A 56 -6.40 -19.92 -0.72
CA LYS A 56 -6.43 -21.22 -0.02
C LYS A 56 -7.69 -21.40 0.82
N ASP A 57 -8.12 -20.37 1.55
CA ASP A 57 -9.35 -20.41 2.34
C ASP A 57 -10.58 -20.62 1.45
N VAL A 58 -10.70 -19.93 0.32
CA VAL A 58 -11.84 -20.11 -0.60
C VAL A 58 -11.82 -21.46 -1.31
N MET A 59 -10.64 -21.95 -1.70
CA MET A 59 -10.46 -23.22 -2.39
C MET A 59 -10.87 -24.44 -1.55
N LYS A 60 -10.72 -24.39 -0.22
CA LYS A 60 -11.22 -25.45 0.67
C LYS A 60 -12.72 -25.70 0.48
N GLY A 61 -13.51 -24.64 0.23
CA GLY A 61 -14.95 -24.76 0.02
C GLY A 61 -15.36 -25.34 -1.34
N CYS A 62 -14.39 -25.63 -2.21
CA CYS A 62 -14.64 -26.27 -3.50
C CYS A 62 -14.65 -27.80 -3.42
N THR A 63 -14.36 -28.39 -2.26
CA THR A 63 -14.24 -29.84 -2.06
C THR A 63 -14.93 -30.26 -0.77
N VAL A 64 -15.45 -31.49 -0.72
CA VAL A 64 -16.09 -32.04 0.49
C VAL A 64 -15.09 -32.12 1.63
N GLU A 65 -13.85 -32.53 1.36
CA GLU A 65 -12.77 -32.63 2.33
C GLU A 65 -12.41 -31.26 2.92
N GLY A 66 -12.35 -30.22 2.10
CA GLY A 66 -12.09 -28.87 2.58
C GLY A 66 -13.28 -28.27 3.35
N ILE A 67 -14.53 -28.60 2.99
CA ILE A 67 -15.72 -28.26 3.78
C ILE A 67 -15.66 -28.94 5.15
N LYS A 68 -15.27 -30.24 5.21
CA LYS A 68 -15.03 -30.96 6.47
C LYS A 68 -14.00 -30.26 7.33
N GLU A 69 -12.90 -29.77 6.74
CA GLU A 69 -11.86 -29.03 7.46
C GLU A 69 -12.39 -27.68 7.98
N MET A 70 -13.11 -26.92 7.15
CA MET A 70 -13.72 -25.65 7.55
C MET A 70 -14.68 -25.83 8.72
N ALA A 71 -15.53 -26.85 8.67
CA ALA A 71 -16.55 -27.13 9.68
C ALA A 71 -15.96 -27.36 11.08
N LYS A 72 -14.68 -27.76 11.19
CA LYS A 72 -13.97 -27.86 12.48
C LYS A 72 -13.61 -26.50 13.09
N SER A 73 -13.57 -25.46 12.27
CA SER A 73 -13.14 -24.10 12.63
C SER A 73 -14.31 -23.11 12.75
N VAL A 74 -15.50 -23.50 12.33
CA VAL A 74 -16.71 -22.68 12.49
C VAL A 74 -17.13 -22.75 13.96
N PRO A 75 -17.16 -21.61 14.68
CA PRO A 75 -17.67 -21.61 16.04
C PRO A 75 -19.11 -22.09 16.05
N ASP A 76 -19.50 -22.84 17.08
CA ASP A 76 -20.91 -23.19 17.29
C ASP A 76 -21.71 -21.89 17.24
N CYS A 77 -22.56 -21.73 16.23
CA CYS A 77 -23.46 -20.59 16.16
C CYS A 77 -24.25 -20.56 17.47
N ASP A 78 -24.02 -19.52 18.27
CA ASP A 78 -24.53 -19.38 19.62
C ASP A 78 -26.06 -19.51 19.61
N MET A 79 -26.56 -20.71 19.97
CA MET A 79 -27.95 -21.16 19.80
C MET A 79 -28.96 -20.41 20.70
N ASN A 80 -28.55 -19.32 21.34
CA ASN A 80 -29.34 -18.59 22.35
C ASN A 80 -29.54 -17.09 22.09
N LYS A 81 -29.05 -16.53 20.98
CA LYS A 81 -29.35 -15.13 20.62
C LYS A 81 -30.39 -15.08 19.51
N GLY A 82 -31.66 -15.25 19.90
CA GLY A 82 -32.80 -14.95 19.04
C GLY A 82 -32.73 -13.51 18.54
N TRP A 83 -32.46 -13.34 17.25
CA TRP A 83 -32.62 -12.06 16.56
C TRP A 83 -34.11 -11.79 16.39
N CYS A 84 -34.74 -11.18 17.39
CA CYS A 84 -36.04 -10.55 17.23
C CYS A 84 -35.87 -9.21 16.49
N PHE A 85 -35.88 -9.21 15.16
CA PHE A 85 -36.26 -8.01 14.42
C PHE A 85 -37.78 -7.89 14.47
N GLY A 86 -38.25 -6.77 15.03
CA GLY A 86 -39.67 -6.52 15.26
C GLY A 86 -40.51 -6.55 13.99
N SER A 87 -41.67 -7.20 14.06
CA SER A 87 -42.92 -6.64 13.56
C SER A 87 -44.09 -7.49 14.08
N SER A 88 -45.10 -6.79 14.59
CA SER A 88 -46.32 -7.35 15.14
C SER A 88 -47.18 -7.99 14.04
N PHE A 89 -47.02 -9.29 13.79
CA PHE A 89 -48.06 -10.11 13.15
C PHE A 89 -48.02 -11.52 13.73
N ILE A 90 -49.03 -11.84 14.54
CA ILE A 90 -49.29 -13.20 15.03
C ILE A 90 -49.96 -13.96 13.87
N SER A 91 -49.13 -14.60 13.03
CA SER A 91 -49.58 -15.72 12.20
C SER A 91 -49.24 -17.01 12.95
N PHE A 92 -50.24 -17.84 13.23
CA PHE A 92 -50.08 -19.19 13.76
C PHE A 92 -49.29 -20.05 12.75
N SER A 93 -47.96 -19.98 12.83
CA SER A 93 -47.08 -20.95 12.18
C SER A 93 -46.90 -22.15 13.10
N PRO A 94 -46.82 -23.38 12.56
CA PRO A 94 -46.50 -24.56 13.36
C PRO A 94 -45.15 -24.36 14.06
N LEU A 95 -45.02 -24.97 15.24
CA LEU A 95 -43.81 -24.98 16.10
C LEU A 95 -42.52 -25.00 15.24
N PRO A 96 -41.51 -24.17 15.52
CA PRO A 96 -40.26 -24.22 14.77
C PRO A 96 -39.58 -25.57 15.05
N VAL A 97 -39.69 -26.49 14.08
CA VAL A 97 -38.93 -27.74 14.02
C VAL A 97 -37.46 -27.34 13.90
N PHE A 98 -36.64 -27.78 14.85
CA PHE A 98 -35.21 -27.50 14.81
C PHE A 98 -34.54 -28.55 13.92
N ASP A 99 -34.03 -28.10 12.76
CA ASP A 99 -33.22 -28.90 11.85
C ASP A 99 -31.74 -28.56 12.06
N PRO A 100 -30.97 -29.40 12.79
CA PRO A 100 -29.55 -29.14 13.04
C PRO A 100 -28.72 -29.09 11.75
N THR A 101 -29.18 -29.75 10.69
CA THR A 101 -28.50 -29.77 9.39
C THR A 101 -28.59 -28.40 8.74
N GLU A 102 -29.82 -27.87 8.60
CA GLU A 102 -30.09 -26.57 7.99
C GLU A 102 -29.36 -25.44 8.71
N GLU A 103 -29.35 -25.47 10.05
CA GLU A 103 -28.65 -24.45 10.84
C GLU A 103 -27.13 -24.51 10.66
N LYS A 104 -26.55 -25.72 10.60
CA LYS A 104 -25.12 -25.88 10.33
C LYS A 104 -24.75 -25.41 8.93
N VAL A 105 -25.58 -25.71 7.93
CA VAL A 105 -25.44 -25.19 6.56
C VAL A 105 -25.46 -23.65 6.59
N ARG A 106 -26.41 -23.04 7.29
CA ARG A 106 -26.51 -21.58 7.42
C ARG A 106 -25.23 -20.96 8.00
N CYS A 107 -24.66 -21.55 9.05
CA CYS A 107 -23.41 -21.09 9.65
C CYS A 107 -22.22 -21.21 8.69
N MET A 108 -22.14 -22.33 7.96
CA MET A 108 -21.12 -22.55 6.94
C MET A 108 -21.23 -21.53 5.79
N ILE A 109 -22.44 -21.22 5.34
CA ILE A 109 -22.71 -20.22 4.29
C ILE A 109 -22.20 -18.85 4.70
N ILE A 110 -22.49 -18.40 5.93
CA ILE A 110 -22.02 -17.12 6.46
C ILE A 110 -20.49 -17.11 6.50
N PHE A 111 -19.89 -18.13 7.11
CA PHE A 111 -18.43 -18.26 7.23
C PHE A 111 -17.74 -18.25 5.85
N TYR A 112 -18.24 -19.02 4.90
CA TYR A 112 -17.65 -19.11 3.57
C TYR A 112 -17.84 -17.83 2.75
N ARG A 113 -19.00 -17.18 2.88
CA ARG A 113 -19.26 -15.87 2.26
C ARG A 113 -18.26 -14.83 2.76
N GLU A 114 -17.96 -14.80 4.06
CA GLU A 114 -16.92 -13.91 4.60
C GLU A 114 -15.56 -14.15 3.94
N LYS A 115 -15.14 -15.41 3.78
CA LYS A 115 -13.88 -15.74 3.09
C LYS A 115 -13.87 -15.27 1.63
N CYS A 116 -14.97 -15.47 0.92
CA CYS A 116 -15.11 -15.03 -0.47
C CYS A 116 -15.07 -13.50 -0.58
N VAL A 117 -15.78 -12.77 0.29
CA VAL A 117 -15.76 -11.29 0.32
C VAL A 117 -14.35 -10.78 0.62
N LEU A 118 -13.64 -11.38 1.58
CA LEU A 118 -12.25 -11.02 1.89
C LEU A 118 -11.31 -11.23 0.70
N LEU A 119 -11.41 -12.38 0.02
CA LEU A 119 -10.62 -12.63 -1.18
C LEU A 119 -10.94 -11.61 -2.28
N ARG A 120 -12.23 -11.34 -2.53
CA ARG A 120 -12.66 -10.38 -3.55
C ARG A 120 -12.12 -8.98 -3.28
N GLY A 121 -12.27 -8.48 -2.06
CA GLY A 121 -11.72 -7.18 -1.68
C GLY A 121 -10.19 -7.12 -1.80
N ARG A 122 -9.51 -8.23 -1.50
CA ARG A 122 -8.05 -8.31 -1.67
C ARG A 122 -7.64 -8.34 -3.14
N ILE A 123 -8.37 -9.02 -4.01
CA ILE A 123 -8.15 -8.99 -5.47
C ILE A 123 -8.25 -7.54 -5.99
N GLU A 124 -9.30 -6.82 -5.61
CA GLU A 124 -9.49 -5.42 -6.01
C GLU A 124 -8.37 -4.52 -5.49
N GLN A 125 -7.90 -4.75 -4.26
CA GLN A 125 -6.76 -4.04 -3.71
C GLN A 125 -5.47 -4.29 -4.51
N VAL A 126 -5.19 -5.55 -4.87
CA VAL A 126 -4.02 -5.91 -5.68
C VAL A 126 -4.10 -5.29 -7.08
N GLN A 127 -5.27 -5.28 -7.71
CA GLN A 127 -5.48 -4.56 -8.98
C GLN A 127 -5.26 -3.05 -8.83
N GLY A 128 -5.62 -2.47 -7.67
CA GLY A 128 -5.27 -1.11 -7.31
C GLY A 128 -3.76 -0.87 -7.28
N PHE A 129 -3.00 -1.79 -6.68
CA PHE A 129 -1.54 -1.71 -6.66
C PHE A 129 -0.91 -1.85 -8.06
N GLU A 130 -1.42 -2.75 -8.89
CA GLU A 130 -0.96 -2.90 -10.28
C GLU A 130 -1.11 -1.60 -11.07
N ARG A 131 -2.23 -0.88 -10.90
CA ARG A 131 -2.43 0.44 -11.52
C ARG A 131 -1.42 1.47 -11.02
N ILE A 132 -1.16 1.52 -9.71
CA ILE A 132 -0.16 2.43 -9.12
C ILE A 132 1.23 2.14 -9.70
N ILE A 133 1.61 0.86 -9.82
CA ILE A 133 2.90 0.46 -10.39
C ILE A 133 2.99 0.88 -11.86
N CYS A 134 1.96 0.60 -12.66
CA CYS A 134 1.91 0.99 -14.06
C CYS A 134 2.03 2.51 -14.26
N ASP A 135 1.33 3.31 -13.45
CA ASP A 135 1.43 4.77 -13.53
C ASP A 135 2.81 5.29 -13.11
N LYS A 136 3.50 4.60 -12.20
CA LYS A 136 4.88 4.91 -11.83
C LYS A 136 5.86 4.53 -12.93
N GLU A 137 5.68 3.40 -13.60
CA GLU A 137 6.51 2.98 -14.73
C GLU A 137 6.43 3.97 -15.90
N LYS A 138 5.26 4.54 -16.17
CA LYS A 138 5.12 5.64 -17.16
C LYS A 138 5.97 6.84 -16.78
N LYS A 139 5.92 7.26 -15.51
CA LYS A 139 6.75 8.37 -15.01
C LYS A 139 8.24 8.07 -15.05
N VAL A 140 8.64 6.82 -14.83
CA VAL A 140 10.03 6.39 -15.02
C VAL A 140 10.48 6.60 -16.46
N ALA A 141 9.62 6.31 -17.45
CA ALA A 141 9.92 6.58 -18.86
C ALA A 141 10.12 8.08 -19.15
N ASP A 142 9.47 8.96 -18.38
CA ASP A 142 9.66 10.42 -18.44
C ASP A 142 10.89 10.91 -17.64
N GLY A 143 11.65 10.02 -17.01
CA GLY A 143 12.83 10.36 -16.21
C GLY A 143 12.54 10.76 -14.76
N ASP A 144 11.36 10.44 -14.21
CA ASP A 144 10.99 10.74 -12.83
C ASP A 144 11.76 9.86 -11.83
N VAL A 145 12.80 10.44 -11.21
CA VAL A 145 13.63 9.79 -10.19
C VAL A 145 12.83 9.40 -8.95
N ALA A 146 11.77 10.14 -8.60
CA ALA A 146 10.90 9.79 -7.47
C ALA A 146 10.09 8.51 -7.78
N ALA A 147 9.65 8.35 -9.03
CA ALA A 147 8.98 7.14 -9.47
C ALA A 147 9.93 5.94 -9.48
N MET A 148 11.17 6.12 -9.94
CA MET A 148 12.21 5.09 -9.88
C MET A 148 12.45 4.64 -8.43
N PHE A 149 12.63 5.58 -7.51
CA PHE A 149 12.85 5.26 -6.09
C PHE A 149 11.64 4.58 -5.44
N PHE A 150 10.43 5.03 -5.76
CA PHE A 150 9.19 4.40 -5.31
C PHE A 150 9.11 2.93 -5.75
N LEU A 151 9.39 2.65 -7.03
CA LEU A 151 9.38 1.28 -7.55
C LEU A 151 10.50 0.43 -6.94
N GLY A 152 11.69 1.01 -6.76
CA GLY A 152 12.80 0.39 -6.01
C GLY A 152 12.36 -0.10 -4.63
N LYS A 153 11.73 0.76 -3.83
CA LYS A 153 11.19 0.42 -2.51
C LYS A 153 10.02 -0.57 -2.59
N ALA A 154 9.12 -0.41 -3.56
CA ALA A 154 7.97 -1.30 -3.72
C ALA A 154 8.40 -2.76 -3.91
N TYR A 155 9.38 -3.00 -4.79
CA TYR A 155 9.93 -4.33 -5.05
C TYR A 155 10.87 -4.84 -3.95
N GLU A 156 11.50 -3.96 -3.19
CA GLU A 156 12.30 -4.33 -2.01
C GLU A 156 11.42 -4.82 -0.85
N GLU A 157 10.40 -4.03 -0.50
CA GLU A 157 9.54 -4.29 0.64
C GLU A 157 8.44 -5.32 0.36
N GLY A 158 7.99 -5.40 -0.90
CA GLY A 158 6.92 -6.31 -1.33
C GLY A 158 5.55 -6.02 -0.71
N ARG A 159 5.30 -4.77 -0.31
CA ARG A 159 4.02 -4.37 0.32
C ARG A 159 2.88 -4.28 -0.69
N ILE A 160 3.18 -3.81 -1.89
CA ILE A 160 2.20 -3.57 -2.97
C ILE A 160 2.43 -4.48 -4.19
N CYS A 161 3.54 -5.21 -4.23
CA CYS A 161 3.86 -6.18 -5.27
C CYS A 161 4.64 -7.35 -4.67
N VAL A 162 4.91 -8.37 -5.47
CA VAL A 162 5.81 -9.45 -5.07
C VAL A 162 7.23 -8.91 -4.96
N LYS A 163 7.95 -9.30 -3.91
CA LYS A 163 9.35 -8.90 -3.72
C LYS A 163 10.19 -9.35 -4.91
N ASP A 164 10.99 -8.43 -5.44
CA ASP A 164 11.88 -8.67 -6.55
C ASP A 164 13.16 -7.84 -6.35
N LYS A 165 14.19 -8.48 -5.83
CA LYS A 165 15.46 -7.80 -5.50
C LYS A 165 16.15 -7.27 -6.75
N GLU A 166 16.06 -8.00 -7.87
CA GLU A 166 16.71 -7.60 -9.11
C GLU A 166 16.03 -6.35 -9.69
N LYS A 167 14.69 -6.35 -9.78
CA LYS A 167 13.95 -5.14 -10.19
C LYS A 167 14.18 -3.96 -9.26
N SER A 168 14.19 -4.20 -7.95
CA SER A 168 14.47 -3.17 -6.96
C SER A 168 15.83 -2.50 -7.22
N LEU A 169 16.89 -3.31 -7.37
CA LEU A 169 18.23 -2.83 -7.67
C LEU A 169 18.30 -2.11 -9.02
N ALA A 170 17.61 -2.62 -10.05
CA ALA A 170 17.54 -1.98 -11.37
C ALA A 170 16.95 -0.56 -11.28
N TYR A 171 15.83 -0.39 -10.58
CA TYR A 171 15.22 0.93 -10.40
C TYR A 171 16.10 1.90 -9.59
N TYR A 172 16.75 1.41 -8.53
CA TYR A 172 17.70 2.23 -7.78
C TYR A 172 18.93 2.60 -8.62
N GLN A 173 19.41 1.71 -9.48
CA GLN A 173 20.51 2.02 -10.38
C GLN A 173 20.07 3.05 -11.44
N GLN A 174 18.89 2.89 -12.03
CA GLN A 174 18.33 3.85 -12.98
C GLN A 174 18.15 5.24 -12.37
N ALA A 175 17.73 5.33 -11.11
CA ALA A 175 17.65 6.59 -10.36
C ALA A 175 19.02 7.26 -10.25
N LYS A 176 20.06 6.49 -9.89
CA LYS A 176 21.45 6.99 -9.81
C LYS A 176 21.97 7.44 -11.17
N ASP A 177 21.72 6.68 -12.23
CA ASP A 177 22.19 6.99 -13.58
C ASP A 177 21.51 8.24 -14.14
N THR A 178 20.20 8.39 -13.88
CA THR A 178 19.42 9.58 -14.23
C THR A 178 19.96 10.82 -13.51
N TRP A 179 20.29 10.66 -12.22
CA TRP A 179 20.94 11.72 -11.44
C TRP A 179 22.31 12.10 -12.01
N ALA A 180 23.19 11.12 -12.17
CA ALA A 180 24.57 11.31 -12.61
C ALA A 180 24.67 11.86 -14.05
N GLY A 181 23.70 11.55 -14.91
CA GLY A 181 23.67 11.99 -16.31
C GLY A 181 22.93 13.30 -16.54
N TYR A 182 21.59 13.24 -16.51
CA TYR A 182 20.73 14.32 -16.98
C TYR A 182 20.55 15.43 -15.93
N LEU A 183 20.27 15.05 -14.68
CA LEU A 183 19.96 16.02 -13.63
C LEU A 183 21.20 16.79 -13.15
N SER A 184 22.35 16.12 -13.01
CA SER A 184 23.61 16.76 -12.66
C SER A 184 23.96 17.91 -13.62
N ARG A 185 23.89 17.68 -14.93
CA ARG A 185 24.17 18.70 -15.96
C ARG A 185 23.18 19.86 -15.92
N ARG A 186 21.90 19.59 -15.65
CA ARG A 186 20.89 20.65 -15.49
C ARG A 186 21.15 21.47 -14.23
N TYR A 187 21.54 20.80 -13.15
CA TYR A 187 21.90 21.46 -11.91
C TYR A 187 23.14 22.33 -12.07
N GLU A 188 24.18 21.86 -12.78
CA GLU A 188 25.37 22.66 -13.12
C GLU A 188 25.00 23.94 -13.87
N LYS A 189 24.18 23.83 -14.93
CA LYS A 189 23.69 25.00 -15.66
C LYS A 189 22.92 25.97 -14.78
N TRP A 190 22.10 25.45 -13.87
CA TRP A 190 21.39 26.28 -12.91
C TRP A 190 22.36 26.96 -11.93
N LEU A 191 23.39 26.25 -11.44
CA LEU A 191 24.39 26.80 -10.53
C LEU A 191 25.16 27.96 -11.17
N ASP A 192 25.55 27.83 -12.43
CA ASP A 192 26.26 28.90 -13.15
C ASP A 192 25.38 30.15 -13.29
N LYS A 193 24.09 29.96 -13.64
CA LYS A 193 23.13 31.06 -13.68
C LYS A 193 22.89 31.67 -12.30
N ALA A 194 22.73 30.85 -11.26
CA ALA A 194 22.54 31.32 -9.90
C ALA A 194 23.74 32.15 -9.41
N VAL A 195 24.97 31.75 -9.75
CA VAL A 195 26.18 32.53 -9.46
C VAL A 195 26.18 33.84 -10.23
N GLN A 196 25.85 33.84 -11.52
CA GLN A 196 25.75 35.04 -12.34
C GLN A 196 24.72 36.04 -11.78
N ASP A 197 23.53 35.57 -11.42
CA ASP A 197 22.42 36.41 -10.95
C ASP A 197 22.64 36.93 -9.51
N SER A 198 23.39 36.19 -8.69
CA SER A 198 23.59 36.53 -7.27
C SER A 198 24.93 37.19 -6.96
N GLY A 199 25.97 36.93 -7.76
CA GLY A 199 27.37 37.20 -7.44
C GLY A 199 27.94 36.33 -6.32
N LEU A 200 27.28 35.24 -5.93
CA LEU A 200 27.64 34.39 -4.79
C LEU A 200 28.26 33.07 -5.23
N GLU A 201 29.58 33.08 -5.49
CA GLU A 201 30.37 31.90 -5.90
C GLU A 201 30.18 30.67 -4.99
N MET A 202 29.89 30.90 -3.71
CA MET A 202 29.68 29.84 -2.74
C MET A 202 28.49 28.94 -3.08
N ILE A 203 27.44 29.47 -3.74
CA ILE A 203 26.28 28.66 -4.19
C ILE A 203 26.76 27.62 -5.22
N GLY A 204 27.52 28.06 -6.23
CA GLY A 204 28.08 27.19 -7.25
C GLY A 204 29.01 26.12 -6.66
N ARG A 205 29.89 26.51 -5.72
CA ARG A 205 30.79 25.56 -5.03
C ARG A 205 30.00 24.47 -4.29
N ILE A 206 29.05 24.87 -3.44
CA ILE A 206 28.18 23.96 -2.67
C ILE A 206 27.48 22.97 -3.61
N GLY A 207 26.87 23.45 -4.70
CA GLY A 207 26.18 22.57 -5.65
C GLY A 207 27.11 21.59 -6.36
N ARG A 208 28.30 22.03 -6.80
CA ARG A 208 29.30 21.16 -7.46
C ARG A 208 29.88 20.12 -6.51
N GLU A 209 30.05 20.44 -5.23
CA GLU A 209 30.42 19.47 -4.20
C GLU A 209 29.36 18.36 -4.01
N TYR A 210 28.08 18.72 -4.16
CA TYR A 210 27.00 17.74 -4.17
C TYR A 210 27.08 16.81 -5.38
N ILE A 211 27.24 17.36 -6.57
CA ILE A 211 27.39 16.57 -7.81
C ILE A 211 28.59 15.63 -7.73
N ALA A 212 29.71 16.09 -7.16
CA ALA A 212 30.90 15.28 -6.96
C ALA A 212 30.77 14.24 -5.84
N GLY A 213 29.65 14.19 -5.12
CA GLY A 213 29.42 13.23 -4.03
C GLY A 213 30.25 13.48 -2.76
N ASN A 214 30.88 14.65 -2.64
CA ASN A 214 31.77 14.98 -1.51
C ASN A 214 31.14 15.94 -0.48
N PHE A 215 29.88 16.35 -0.70
CA PHE A 215 29.17 17.33 0.12
C PHE A 215 29.17 17.05 1.63
N ALA A 216 28.91 15.81 2.04
CA ALA A 216 28.88 15.44 3.45
C ALA A 216 30.25 15.63 4.13
N GLN A 217 31.34 15.39 3.39
CA GLN A 217 32.70 15.58 3.88
C GLN A 217 33.07 17.07 3.91
N THR A 218 32.72 17.83 2.88
CA THR A 218 33.03 19.26 2.79
C THR A 218 32.21 20.08 3.78
N ALA A 219 30.94 19.72 4.02
CA ALA A 219 30.10 20.32 5.07
C ALA A 219 30.75 20.21 6.45
N LYS A 220 31.32 19.03 6.78
CA LYS A 220 32.06 18.82 8.04
C LYS A 220 33.31 19.69 8.15
N LYS A 221 34.05 19.89 7.06
CA LYS A 221 35.25 20.74 7.03
C LYS A 221 34.92 22.23 7.11
N ASN A 222 33.75 22.63 6.63
CA ASN A 222 33.34 24.03 6.51
C ASN A 222 32.30 24.46 7.56
N ARG A 223 32.27 23.83 8.75
CA ARG A 223 31.27 24.10 9.81
C ARG A 223 31.22 25.56 10.29
N ASP A 224 32.29 26.33 10.10
CA ASP A 224 32.34 27.73 10.51
C ASP A 224 31.99 28.74 9.40
N SER A 225 31.70 28.24 8.19
CA SER A 225 31.38 29.10 7.04
C SER A 225 30.09 29.90 7.27
N LYS A 226 30.12 31.18 6.89
CA LYS A 226 29.01 32.12 7.05
C LYS A 226 28.20 32.20 5.76
N LEU A 227 27.19 31.34 5.62
CA LEU A 227 26.32 31.26 4.43
C LEU A 227 25.13 32.24 4.44
N LYS A 228 25.22 33.35 5.18
CA LYS A 228 24.05 34.23 5.42
C LYS A 228 23.52 34.85 4.12
N LYS A 229 24.40 35.24 3.20
CA LYS A 229 24.01 35.87 1.92
C LYS A 229 23.38 34.84 0.99
N GLU A 230 23.99 33.65 0.92
CA GLU A 230 23.58 32.50 0.11
C GLU A 230 22.20 32.01 0.55
N VAL A 231 22.01 31.75 1.85
CA VAL A 231 20.71 31.30 2.38
C VAL A 231 19.63 32.37 2.16
N LYS A 232 19.95 33.65 2.28
CA LYS A 232 18.99 34.74 2.00
C LYS A 232 18.60 34.76 0.52
N TRP A 233 19.57 34.65 -0.39
CA TRP A 233 19.32 34.62 -1.83
C TRP A 233 18.52 33.38 -2.23
N LEU A 234 18.94 32.19 -1.77
CA LEU A 234 18.22 30.93 -2.00
C LEU A 234 16.79 31.00 -1.48
N THR A 235 16.55 31.61 -0.32
CA THR A 235 15.19 31.76 0.21
C THR A 235 14.33 32.61 -0.71
N LYS A 236 14.84 33.74 -1.22
CA LYS A 236 14.12 34.55 -2.20
C LYS A 236 13.80 33.75 -3.47
N ALA A 237 14.78 33.03 -4.03
CA ALA A 237 14.57 32.21 -5.21
C ALA A 237 13.52 31.10 -4.97
N ILE A 238 13.51 30.49 -3.77
CA ILE A 238 12.49 29.51 -3.36
C ILE A 238 11.10 30.14 -3.30
N ASP A 239 10.99 31.37 -2.79
CA ASP A 239 9.73 32.11 -2.72
C ASP A 239 9.22 32.47 -4.13
N ASP A 240 10.13 32.64 -5.09
CA ASP A 240 9.84 32.77 -6.53
C ASP A 240 9.56 31.42 -7.22
N GLY A 241 9.61 30.30 -6.49
CA GLY A 241 9.27 28.95 -6.98
C GLY A 241 10.44 28.13 -7.53
N ASP A 242 11.69 28.56 -7.30
CA ASP A 242 12.88 27.86 -7.78
C ASP A 242 13.14 26.55 -7.01
N GLY A 243 12.96 25.42 -7.71
CA GLY A 243 13.16 24.09 -7.17
C GLY A 243 14.61 23.74 -6.90
N TRP A 244 15.55 24.23 -7.70
CA TRP A 244 16.98 23.99 -7.49
C TRP A 244 17.48 24.78 -6.29
N ALA A 245 16.99 26.01 -6.10
CA ALA A 245 17.27 26.77 -4.88
C ALA A 245 16.77 26.02 -3.63
N ALA A 246 15.56 25.45 -3.71
CA ALA A 246 15.00 24.62 -2.65
C ALA A 246 15.87 23.39 -2.40
N PHE A 247 16.28 22.69 -3.45
CA PHE A 247 17.17 21.54 -3.39
C PHE A 247 18.53 21.89 -2.74
N THR A 248 19.21 22.94 -3.18
CA THR A 248 20.49 23.40 -2.63
C THR A 248 20.37 23.77 -1.16
N LYS A 249 19.34 24.54 -0.78
CA LYS A 249 19.09 24.90 0.63
C LYS A 249 18.75 23.68 1.47
N GLY A 250 18.01 22.73 0.91
CA GLY A 250 17.72 21.44 1.51
C GLY A 250 19.00 20.68 1.87
N ASN A 251 19.94 20.56 0.92
CA ASN A 251 21.25 19.92 1.12
C ASN A 251 22.09 20.62 2.19
N ILE A 252 22.14 21.96 2.18
CA ILE A 252 22.81 22.75 3.23
C ILE A 252 22.24 22.41 4.62
N CYS A 253 20.91 22.32 4.74
CA CYS A 253 20.24 21.99 5.99
C CYS A 253 20.42 20.52 6.39
N PHE A 254 20.38 19.60 5.43
CA PHE A 254 20.46 18.16 5.69
C PHE A 254 21.84 17.76 6.21
N TYR A 255 22.90 18.13 5.47
CA TYR A 255 24.28 17.79 5.83
C TYR A 255 24.91 18.76 6.83
N GLY A 256 24.24 19.88 7.12
CA GLY A 256 24.67 20.86 8.11
C GLY A 256 25.89 21.67 7.69
N TYR A 257 25.82 22.29 6.50
CA TYR A 257 26.90 23.09 5.94
C TYR A 257 27.02 24.45 6.64
N GLY A 258 28.24 24.86 7.02
CA GLY A 258 28.46 26.15 7.66
C GLY A 258 27.87 26.23 9.07
N ARG A 259 27.84 27.45 9.62
CA ARG A 259 27.30 27.72 10.97
C ARG A 259 25.80 27.47 11.08
N TRP A 260 25.15 27.10 9.98
CA TRP A 260 23.74 26.79 9.94
C TRP A 260 23.40 25.49 10.67
N GLY A 261 24.36 24.54 10.67
CA GLY A 261 24.22 23.21 11.28
C GLY A 261 23.12 22.36 10.65
N THR A 262 22.97 21.13 11.14
CA THR A 262 21.95 20.20 10.64
C THR A 262 20.55 20.64 11.08
N ARG A 263 19.61 20.70 10.13
CA ARG A 263 18.20 21.08 10.32
C ARG A 263 17.27 20.17 9.53
N LYS A 264 17.03 18.98 10.07
CA LYS A 264 16.24 17.91 9.43
C LYS A 264 14.86 18.34 8.92
N LYS A 265 14.06 19.00 9.76
CA LYS A 265 12.71 19.48 9.37
C LYS A 265 12.76 20.53 8.26
N GLU A 266 13.73 21.43 8.32
CA GLU A 266 13.92 22.46 7.29
C GLU A 266 14.38 21.83 5.98
N ALA A 267 15.29 20.86 6.03
CA ALA A 267 15.72 20.11 4.85
C ALA A 267 14.54 19.41 4.17
N TYR A 268 13.75 18.64 4.93
CA TYR A 268 12.56 17.95 4.44
C TYR A 268 11.58 18.90 3.75
N ASN A 269 11.26 20.03 4.38
CA ASN A 269 10.36 21.02 3.80
C ASN A 269 10.89 21.61 2.49
N ASN A 270 12.20 21.85 2.39
CA ASN A 270 12.81 22.35 1.16
C ASN A 270 12.82 21.29 0.06
N TYR A 271 13.08 20.01 0.38
CA TYR A 271 12.97 18.93 -0.60
C TYR A 271 11.54 18.74 -1.11
N LEU A 272 10.52 18.89 -0.26
CA LEU A 272 9.13 18.89 -0.71
C LEU A 272 8.81 20.07 -1.66
N LYS A 273 9.41 21.25 -1.44
CA LYS A 273 9.28 22.37 -2.37
C LYS A 273 9.98 22.07 -3.71
N ALA A 274 11.18 21.51 -3.67
CA ALA A 274 11.92 21.10 -4.87
C ALA A 274 11.12 20.10 -5.72
N ALA A 275 10.54 19.09 -5.09
CA ALA A 275 9.73 18.05 -5.75
C ALA A 275 8.38 18.57 -6.28
N LYS A 276 7.89 19.72 -5.80
CA LYS A 276 6.64 20.35 -6.26
C LYS A 276 6.88 21.50 -7.25
N SER A 277 8.14 21.82 -7.53
CA SER A 277 8.50 22.90 -8.44
C SER A 277 8.23 22.54 -9.90
N LYS A 278 8.29 23.53 -10.80
CA LYS A 278 8.10 23.34 -12.24
C LYS A 278 9.12 22.35 -12.82
N ASP A 279 10.38 22.45 -12.37
CA ASP A 279 11.44 21.51 -12.68
C ASP A 279 11.54 20.51 -11.53
N SER A 280 10.49 19.71 -11.29
CA SER A 280 10.39 18.77 -10.16
C SER A 280 11.71 18.03 -9.90
N ILE A 281 12.38 18.38 -8.80
CA ILE A 281 13.65 17.77 -8.37
C ILE A 281 13.39 16.90 -7.15
N TYR A 282 13.66 15.61 -7.31
CA TYR A 282 13.61 14.67 -6.20
C TYR A 282 14.99 14.55 -5.54
N ALA A 283 15.08 14.97 -4.27
CA ALA A 283 16.27 14.71 -3.46
C ALA A 283 16.25 13.25 -3.00
N MET A 284 17.36 12.53 -3.20
CA MET A 284 17.46 11.13 -2.74
C MET A 284 17.29 11.03 -1.22
N GLU A 285 17.76 12.04 -0.49
CA GLU A 285 17.65 12.20 0.95
C GLU A 285 16.20 12.34 1.43
N LEU A 286 15.26 12.71 0.54
CA LEU A 286 13.83 12.72 0.87
C LEU A 286 13.31 11.31 1.19
N GLY A 287 13.95 10.27 0.64
CA GLY A 287 13.62 8.87 0.92
C GLY A 287 14.05 8.38 2.31
N GLU A 288 14.80 9.18 3.07
CA GLU A 288 15.29 8.87 4.42
C GLU A 288 14.40 9.42 5.56
N PHE A 289 13.37 10.20 5.22
CA PHE A 289 12.41 10.80 6.16
C PHE A 289 11.06 10.06 6.15
#